data_AF-A0A6A5B1Z1-F1
#
_entry.id   AF-A0A6A5B1Z1-F1
#
_cell.length_a   1.000
_cell.length_b   1.000
_cell.length_c   1.000
_cell.angle_alpha   90.00
_cell.angle_beta   90.00
_cell.angle_gamma   90.00
#
_symmetry.space_group_name_H-M   'P 1'
#
loop_
_entity.id
_entity.type
_entity.pdbx_description
1 polymer ?
#
loop_
_entity_poly.entity_id
_entity_poly.type
_entity_poly.pdbx_seq_one_letter_code
_entity_poly.pdbx_strand_id
1 'polypeptide(L)'
;MLHVATTLSTAMDDPVRWTVHTSVPPALFTLGQHATSIVVLKTGLYHVQARANKNRRVHLHVRANGRHMVDPSPCHFFTKKTSLEFVSRSTNHAPAEVRIVAVHVFD
;
A
#
# COMPACT_ATOMS: atom_id res chain seq x y z
N MET A 1 11.76 6.05 -0.45
CA MET A 1 10.78 5.07 -0.96
C MET A 1 10.30 4.21 0.19
N LEU A 2 9.01 3.92 0.29
CA LEU A 2 8.47 2.89 1.17
C LEU A 2 8.50 1.53 0.47
N HIS A 3 8.87 0.48 1.19
CA HIS A 3 8.87 -0.90 0.75
C HIS A 3 8.44 -1.83 1.89
N VAL A 4 7.28 -2.44 1.73
CA VAL A 4 6.68 -3.40 2.68
C VAL A 4 6.25 -4.67 1.96
N ALA A 5 6.21 -5.77 2.69
CA ALA A 5 5.79 -7.05 2.16
C ALA A 5 5.06 -7.88 3.22
N THR A 6 4.37 -8.91 2.75
CA THR A 6 3.76 -9.93 3.58
C THR A 6 3.96 -11.31 2.98
N THR A 7 4.13 -12.28 3.86
CA THR A 7 4.05 -13.71 3.55
C THR A 7 2.76 -14.33 4.11
N LEU A 8 1.98 -13.57 4.87
CA LEU A 8 0.75 -14.04 5.47
C LEU A 8 -0.38 -14.04 4.45
N SER A 9 -1.15 -15.13 4.45
CA SER A 9 -2.42 -15.19 3.73
C SER A 9 -3.37 -14.11 4.23
N THR A 10 -4.02 -13.42 3.31
CA THR A 10 -5.09 -12.46 3.58
C THR A 10 -6.37 -12.96 2.92
N ALA A 11 -7.47 -12.99 3.69
CA ALA A 11 -8.78 -13.36 3.17
C ALA A 11 -9.28 -12.30 2.18
N MET A 12 -10.24 -12.67 1.34
CA MET A 12 -10.85 -11.74 0.38
C MET A 12 -11.49 -10.57 1.13
N ASP A 13 -11.33 -9.36 0.57
CA ASP A 13 -11.83 -8.09 1.11
C ASP A 13 -11.23 -7.61 2.45
N ASP A 14 -10.34 -8.39 3.05
CA ASP A 14 -9.55 -8.01 4.22
C ASP A 14 -8.30 -7.18 3.85
N PRO A 15 -7.92 -6.21 4.70
CA PRO A 15 -6.69 -5.46 4.52
C PRO A 15 -5.47 -6.34 4.79
N VAL A 16 -4.49 -6.24 3.90
CA VAL A 16 -3.22 -6.94 4.03
C VAL A 16 -2.46 -6.44 5.24
N ARG A 17 -2.06 -7.37 6.11
CA ARG A 17 -1.12 -7.10 7.20
C ARG A 17 0.31 -7.16 6.70
N TRP A 18 1.02 -6.03 6.75
CA TRP A 18 2.43 -5.94 6.40
C TRP A 18 3.30 -6.44 7.53
N THR A 19 3.96 -7.59 7.36
CA THR A 19 4.82 -8.20 8.40
C THR A 19 6.31 -8.00 8.15
N VAL A 20 6.70 -7.64 6.92
CA VAL A 20 8.09 -7.37 6.55
C VAL A 20 8.21 -5.92 6.10
N HIS A 21 9.03 -5.12 6.78
CA HIS A 21 9.22 -3.70 6.48
C HIS A 21 10.69 -3.46 6.12
N THR A 22 10.98 -3.34 4.83
CA THR A 22 12.36 -3.14 4.37
C THR A 22 12.74 -1.66 4.37
N SER A 23 11.78 -0.77 4.13
CA SER A 23 12.00 0.68 4.21
C SER A 23 10.69 1.42 4.45
N VAL A 24 10.63 2.25 5.49
CA VAL A 24 9.48 3.13 5.76
C VAL A 24 10.05 4.49 6.15
N PRO A 25 10.24 5.43 5.19
CA PRO A 25 10.78 6.76 5.49
C PRO A 25 9.84 7.51 6.45
N PRO A 26 10.23 7.74 7.72
CA PRO A 26 9.31 8.23 8.76
C PRO A 26 8.89 9.70 8.55
N ALA A 27 9.58 10.44 7.68
CA ALA A 27 9.18 11.78 7.27
C ALA A 27 7.99 11.78 6.28
N LEU A 28 7.75 10.65 5.60
CA LEU A 28 6.76 10.54 4.51
C LEU A 28 5.64 9.57 4.84
N PHE A 29 5.92 8.53 5.61
CA PHE A 29 4.96 7.46 5.89
C PHE A 29 5.08 6.97 7.34
N THR A 30 3.96 6.50 7.87
CA THR A 30 3.94 5.63 9.04
C THR A 30 3.00 4.46 8.79
N LEU A 31 3.10 3.41 9.60
CA LEU A 31 2.17 2.28 9.55
C LEU A 31 1.07 2.48 10.59
N GLY A 32 -0.17 2.20 10.20
CA GLY A 32 -1.30 2.22 11.13
C GLY A 32 -1.26 1.05 12.12
N GLN A 33 -2.27 1.01 12.97
CA GLN A 33 -2.41 -0.05 13.97
C GLN A 33 -2.41 -1.44 13.29
N HIS A 34 -1.70 -2.39 13.89
CA HIS A 34 -1.50 -3.75 13.34
C HIS A 34 -0.79 -3.82 11.98
N ALA A 35 -0.26 -2.71 11.45
CA ALA A 35 0.40 -2.61 10.15
C ALA A 35 -0.48 -3.05 8.95
N THR A 36 -1.78 -2.80 9.03
CA THR A 36 -2.74 -3.04 7.92
C THR A 36 -2.91 -1.84 7.00
N SER A 37 -2.52 -0.65 7.46
CA SER A 37 -2.58 0.58 6.68
C SER A 37 -1.24 1.31 6.64
N ILE A 38 -1.04 2.08 5.57
CA ILE A 38 0.08 3.00 5.38
C ILE A 38 -0.49 4.42 5.43
N VAL A 39 -0.06 5.21 6.40
CA VAL A 39 -0.49 6.60 6.56
C VAL A 39 0.53 7.52 5.94
N VAL A 40 0.08 8.33 4.97
CA VAL A 40 0.88 9.35 4.30
C VAL A 40 1.04 10.56 5.22
N LEU A 41 2.28 11.02 5.46
CA LEU A 41 2.58 12.11 6.40
C LEU A 41 2.82 13.47 5.72
N LYS A 42 3.01 13.47 4.40
CA LYS A 42 3.22 14.68 3.59
C LYS A 42 2.29 14.65 2.37
N THR A 43 1.81 15.80 1.94
CA THR A 43 0.98 15.89 0.74
C THR A 43 1.88 15.75 -0.49
N GLY A 44 1.47 15.01 -1.51
CA GLY A 44 2.36 14.75 -2.65
C GLY A 44 1.75 13.90 -3.75
N LEU A 45 2.48 13.80 -4.85
CA LEU A 45 2.29 12.82 -5.90
C LEU A 45 3.15 11.60 -5.59
N TYR A 46 2.53 10.43 -5.56
CA TYR A 46 3.16 9.16 -5.20
C TYR A 46 2.90 8.11 -6.27
N HIS A 47 3.95 7.39 -6.65
CA HIS A 47 3.84 6.22 -7.50
C HIS A 47 3.63 4.98 -6.61
N VAL A 48 2.51 4.28 -6.80
CA VAL A 48 2.12 3.11 -6.02
C VAL A 48 2.26 1.87 -6.88
N GLN A 49 3.04 0.91 -6.39
CA GLN A 49 3.24 -0.35 -7.09
C GLN A 49 3.04 -1.52 -6.14
N ALA A 50 2.06 -2.37 -6.45
CA ALA A 50 1.90 -3.68 -5.81
C ALA A 50 2.46 -4.78 -6.72
N ARG A 51 3.16 -5.76 -6.16
CA ARG A 51 3.69 -6.93 -6.86
C ARG A 51 3.40 -8.20 -6.08
N ALA A 52 3.08 -9.28 -6.79
CA ALA A 52 3.01 -10.61 -6.21
C ALA A 52 4.41 -11.20 -6.24
N ASN A 53 4.81 -11.89 -5.17
CA ASN A 53 6.10 -12.56 -5.16
C ASN A 53 5.94 -13.90 -5.90
N LYS A 54 6.70 -14.07 -7.01
CA LYS A 54 6.70 -15.18 -7.99
C LYS A 54 5.51 -15.20 -8.99
N ASN A 55 5.68 -14.67 -10.22
CA ASN A 55 4.87 -14.85 -11.45
C ASN A 55 3.32 -14.90 -11.35
N ARG A 56 2.73 -14.57 -10.20
CA ARG A 56 1.29 -14.55 -9.97
C ARG A 56 0.75 -13.16 -10.27
N ARG A 57 -0.53 -13.07 -10.62
CA ARG A 57 -1.22 -11.78 -10.76
C ARG A 57 -1.37 -11.15 -9.37
N VAL A 58 -1.22 -9.83 -9.32
CA VAL A 58 -1.46 -9.04 -8.11
C VAL A 58 -2.97 -8.93 -7.90
N HIS A 59 -3.50 -9.67 -6.93
CA HIS A 59 -4.91 -9.61 -6.56
C HIS A 59 -5.11 -8.63 -5.40
N LEU A 60 -4.63 -7.40 -5.57
CA LEU A 60 -4.85 -6.31 -4.63
C LEU A 60 -5.61 -5.17 -5.30
N HIS A 61 -6.45 -4.49 -4.55
CA HIS A 61 -6.90 -3.12 -4.83
C HIS A 61 -6.51 -2.20 -3.68
N VAL A 62 -6.43 -0.91 -3.98
CA VAL A 62 -6.10 0.10 -2.97
C VAL A 62 -7.38 0.77 -2.49
N ARG A 63 -7.53 0.91 -1.17
CA ARG A 63 -8.49 1.82 -0.55
C ARG A 63 -7.74 3.01 0.03
N ALA A 64 -8.15 4.22 -0.33
CA ALA A 64 -7.68 5.45 0.29
C ALA A 64 -8.79 6.01 1.18
N ASN A 65 -8.52 6.15 2.48
CA ASN A 65 -9.48 6.59 3.49
C ASN A 65 -10.79 5.75 3.44
N GLY A 66 -10.65 4.42 3.31
CA GLY A 66 -11.76 3.48 3.19
C GLY A 66 -12.46 3.45 1.82
N ARG A 67 -12.12 4.34 0.89
CA ARG A 67 -12.73 4.39 -0.46
C ARG A 67 -11.88 3.66 -1.48
N HIS A 68 -12.52 2.80 -2.27
CA HIS A 68 -11.87 2.10 -3.38
C HIS A 68 -11.28 3.10 -4.38
N MET A 69 -10.00 2.95 -4.71
CA MET A 69 -9.36 3.72 -5.77
C MET A 69 -9.61 3.02 -7.11
N VAL A 70 -10.18 3.75 -8.07
CA VAL A 70 -10.32 3.26 -9.45
C VAL A 70 -8.97 3.49 -10.13
N ASP A 71 -8.29 2.42 -10.53
CA ASP A 71 -6.91 2.49 -11.07
C ASP A 71 -6.88 2.54 -12.61
N PRO A 72 -6.61 3.72 -13.20
CA PRO A 72 -6.00 3.79 -14.52
C PRO A 72 -4.55 4.31 -14.49
N SER A 73 -4.11 4.97 -13.41
CA SER A 73 -2.79 5.61 -13.30
C SER A 73 -1.99 4.99 -12.14
N PRO A 74 -0.68 4.74 -12.29
CA PRO A 74 0.15 4.27 -11.19
C PRO A 74 0.64 5.42 -10.28
N CYS A 75 0.43 6.67 -10.69
CA CYS A 75 0.73 7.87 -9.91
C CYS A 75 -0.57 8.46 -9.34
N HIS A 76 -0.57 8.71 -8.02
CA HIS A 76 -1.73 9.21 -7.28
C HIS A 76 -1.33 10.37 -6.39
N PHE A 77 -2.20 11.38 -6.34
CA PHE A 77 -2.07 12.47 -5.38
C PHE A 77 -2.67 12.04 -4.04
N PHE A 78 -1.89 12.15 -2.97
CA PHE A 78 -2.34 11.89 -1.61
C PHE A 78 -2.14 13.13 -0.76
N THR A 79 -3.15 13.46 0.05
CA THR A 79 -3.03 14.49 1.09
C THR A 79 -2.40 13.90 2.35
N LYS A 80 -1.79 14.77 3.15
CA LYS A 80 -1.33 14.42 4.50
C LYS A 80 -2.47 13.76 5.30
N LYS A 81 -2.12 12.70 6.03
CA LYS A 81 -3.00 11.79 6.78
C LYS A 81 -3.87 10.87 5.92
N THR A 82 -3.66 10.79 4.60
CA THR A 82 -4.31 9.75 3.79
C THR A 82 -3.89 8.36 4.30
N SER A 83 -4.86 7.54 4.67
CA SER A 83 -4.66 6.14 5.04
C SER A 83 -4.85 5.25 3.81
N LEU A 84 -3.82 4.51 3.44
CA LEU A 84 -3.82 3.57 2.33
C LEU A 84 -3.91 2.15 2.86
N GLU A 85 -4.90 1.40 2.40
CA GLU A 85 -5.08 -0.02 2.69
C GLU A 85 -4.99 -0.78 1.37
N PHE A 86 -4.25 -1.88 1.36
CA PHE A 86 -4.22 -2.79 0.22
C PHE A 86 -5.05 -3.99 0.61
N VAL A 87 -6.04 -4.29 -0.19
CA VAL A 87 -7.08 -5.25 0.15
C VAL A 87 -7.05 -6.38 -0.85
N SER A 88 -7.18 -7.61 -0.34
CA SER A 88 -7.18 -8.81 -1.17
C SER A 88 -8.42 -8.89 -2.06
N ARG A 89 -8.21 -9.17 -3.34
CA ARG A 89 -9.24 -9.52 -4.34
C ARG A 89 -9.36 -11.03 -4.57
N SER A 90 -8.72 -11.84 -3.73
CA SER A 90 -8.75 -13.30 -3.87
C SER A 90 -8.95 -13.97 -2.51
N THR A 91 -9.50 -15.17 -2.52
CA THR A 91 -9.79 -15.93 -1.30
C THR A 91 -8.55 -16.29 -0.47
N ASN A 92 -7.37 -16.30 -1.08
CA ASN A 92 -6.11 -16.64 -0.40
C ASN A 92 -4.93 -15.88 -1.04
N HIS A 93 -4.77 -14.61 -0.66
CA HIS A 93 -3.71 -13.76 -1.22
C HIS A 93 -2.45 -13.78 -0.36
N ALA A 94 -1.40 -14.44 -0.85
CA ALA A 94 -0.01 -14.34 -0.40
C ALA A 94 0.93 -15.09 -1.35
N PRO A 95 2.23 -14.75 -1.43
CA PRO A 95 2.92 -13.59 -0.85
C PRO A 95 2.82 -12.32 -1.74
N ALA A 96 2.94 -11.13 -1.13
CA ALA A 96 2.89 -9.85 -1.85
C ALA A 96 3.81 -8.77 -1.27
N GLU A 97 4.22 -7.84 -2.13
CA GLU A 97 5.01 -6.66 -1.78
C GLU A 97 4.38 -5.39 -2.35
N VAL A 98 4.58 -4.28 -1.67
CA VAL A 98 4.16 -2.94 -2.09
C VAL A 98 5.34 -1.99 -1.98
N ARG A 99 5.49 -1.16 -3.02
CA ARG A 99 6.43 -0.05 -3.07
C ARG A 99 5.66 1.24 -3.30
N ILE A 100 5.97 2.26 -2.50
CA ILE A 100 5.43 3.61 -2.68
C ILE A 100 6.60 4.58 -2.81
N VAL A 101 6.68 5.26 -3.95
CA VAL A 101 7.75 6.21 -4.26
C VAL A 101 7.14 7.61 -4.29
N ALA A 102 7.67 8.53 -3.50
CA ALA A 102 7.32 9.94 -3.63
C ALA A 102 7.91 10.46 -4.94
N VAL A 103 7.05 10.95 -5.84
CA VAL A 103 7.45 11.59 -7.11
C VAL A 103 7.68 13.07 -6.88
N HIS A 104 6.76 13.71 -6.17
CA HIS A 104 6.86 15.10 -5.77
C HIS A 104 6.14 15.31 -4.44
N VAL A 105 6.75 16.04 -3.51
CA VAL A 105 6.20 16.30 -2.17
C VAL A 105 6.02 17.80 -2.02
N PHE A 106 4.85 18.19 -1.53
CA PHE A 106 4.52 19.58 -1.21
C PHE A 106 4.76 19.79 0.28
N ASP A 107 5.36 20.92 0.63
CA ASP A 107 5.72 21.24 2.01
C ASP A 107 4.55 21.74 2.87
#